data_AF-A0A9K3HME3-F1
#
_entry.id   AF-A0A9K3HME3-F1
#
_cell.length_a   1.000
_cell.length_b   1.000
_cell.length_c   1.000
_cell.angle_alpha   90.00
_cell.angle_beta   90.00
_cell.angle_gamma   90.00
#
_symmetry.space_group_name_H-M   'P 1'
#
loop_
_entity.id
_entity.type
_entity.pdbx_description
1 polymer ?
#
loop_
_entity_poly.entity_id
_entity_poly.type
_entity_poly.pdbx_seq_one_letter_code
_entity_poly.pdbx_strand_id
1 'polypeptide(L)'
;MLCLSKNVMSTKKLRTPSEVVRKTRSLLLYSKNSLDVGSQSTELSSLIRELKLILYGDDYSEPSTEACAQLTVEFFKEDTLRLLIIFLPKLNLEARKDATQVVASLQRQPLPSRFEVSRYLEANLDLLDILISGYEDPQLALHYGRMLKECLRHQIVAR
;
A
#
# COMPACT_ATOMS: atom_id res chain seq x y z
N MET A 1 6.26 -46.37 15.27
CA MET A 1 6.30 -45.41 14.15
C MET A 1 5.13 -44.46 14.34
N LEU A 2 5.40 -43.21 14.70
CA LEU A 2 4.55 -42.02 14.52
C LEU A 2 5.29 -40.85 15.19
N CYS A 3 6.18 -40.21 14.43
CA CYS A 3 6.80 -38.95 14.81
C CYS A 3 5.73 -37.85 14.75
N LEU A 4 5.33 -37.34 15.90
CA LEU A 4 4.60 -36.08 16.00
C LEU A 4 5.61 -34.92 15.86
N SER A 5 5.90 -34.50 14.63
CA SER A 5 6.52 -33.18 14.41
C SER A 5 5.48 -32.10 14.68
N LYS A 6 5.53 -31.54 15.89
CA LYS A 6 4.92 -30.25 16.20
C LYS A 6 5.66 -29.20 15.39
N ASN A 7 5.03 -28.72 14.32
CA ASN A 7 5.51 -27.57 13.56
C ASN A 7 5.39 -26.33 14.46
N VAL A 8 6.52 -25.86 14.97
CA VAL A 8 6.65 -24.58 15.68
C VAL A 8 6.57 -23.48 14.61
N MET A 9 5.36 -23.10 14.24
CA MET A 9 5.12 -21.91 13.44
C MET A 9 5.14 -20.71 14.41
N SER A 10 6.19 -19.90 14.32
CA SER A 10 6.41 -18.70 15.13
C SER A 10 5.14 -17.84 15.16
N THR A 11 4.50 -17.74 16.32
CA THR A 11 3.29 -16.97 16.54
C THR A 11 3.60 -15.47 16.59
N LYS A 12 3.95 -14.88 15.44
CA LYS A 12 3.74 -13.44 15.28
C LYS A 12 2.23 -13.22 15.35
N LYS A 13 1.75 -12.54 16.39
CA LYS A 13 0.37 -12.08 16.52
C LYS A 13 -0.03 -11.43 15.18
N LEU A 14 -1.07 -11.98 14.53
CA LEU A 14 -1.62 -11.42 13.31
C LEU A 14 -2.08 -9.99 13.63
N ARG A 15 -1.54 -9.01 12.91
CA ARG A 15 -1.92 -7.62 13.09
C ARG A 15 -3.25 -7.39 12.40
N THR A 16 -4.07 -6.56 13.02
CA THR A 16 -5.27 -6.05 12.37
C THR A 16 -4.88 -5.13 11.20
N PRO A 17 -5.75 -4.96 10.18
CA PRO A 17 -5.48 -4.02 9.09
C PRO A 17 -5.07 -2.62 9.58
N SER A 18 -5.79 -2.08 10.58
CA SER A 18 -5.46 -0.78 11.18
C SER A 18 -4.06 -0.74 11.81
N GLU A 19 -3.61 -1.81 12.47
CA GLU A 19 -2.26 -1.87 13.05
C GLU A 19 -1.17 -1.91 11.96
N VAL A 20 -1.40 -2.64 10.87
CA VAL A 20 -0.46 -2.69 9.73
C VAL A 20 -0.34 -1.31 9.08
N VAL A 21 -1.46 -0.64 8.82
CA VAL A 21 -1.46 0.71 8.22
C VAL A 21 -0.76 1.71 9.13
N ARG A 22 -1.10 1.73 10.42
CA ARG A 22 -0.52 2.67 11.39
C ARG A 22 0.99 2.47 11.50
N LYS A 23 1.46 1.22 11.55
CA LYS A 23 2.89 0.92 11.60
C LYS A 23 3.60 1.30 10.30
N THR A 24 2.99 1.02 9.15
CA THR A 24 3.50 1.43 7.83
C THR A 24 3.68 2.94 7.77
N ARG A 25 2.64 3.69 8.18
CA ARG A 25 2.67 5.14 8.23
C ARG A 25 3.78 5.68 9.13
N SER A 26 3.91 5.15 10.36
CA SER A 26 4.96 5.58 11.29
C SER A 26 6.36 5.39 10.69
N LEU A 27 6.63 4.29 10.01
CA LEU A 27 7.91 4.07 9.33
C LEU A 27 8.10 5.02 8.15
N LEU A 28 7.08 5.25 7.32
CA LEU A 28 7.16 6.21 6.21
C LEU A 28 7.48 7.63 6.71
N LEU A 29 6.84 8.07 7.80
CA LEU A 29 7.10 9.37 8.42
C LEU A 29 8.51 9.45 9.02
N TYR A 30 8.95 8.40 9.72
CA TYR A 30 10.30 8.34 10.28
C TYR A 30 11.36 8.40 9.17
N SER A 31 11.20 7.62 8.10
CA SER A 31 12.11 7.59 6.95
C SER A 31 12.03 8.83 6.05
N LYS A 32 11.01 9.68 6.20
CA LYS A 32 10.98 11.01 5.57
C LYS A 32 11.98 11.97 6.24
N ASN A 33 12.17 11.83 7.55
CA ASN A 33 13.00 12.72 8.36
C ASN A 33 14.42 12.17 8.63
N SER A 34 14.67 10.89 8.33
CA SER A 34 15.95 10.23 8.54
C SER A 34 16.81 10.18 7.27
N LEU A 35 18.12 10.40 7.42
CA LEU A 35 19.14 10.17 6.38
C LEU A 35 19.51 8.68 6.23
N ASP A 36 19.22 7.84 7.25
CA ASP A 36 19.47 6.40 7.20
C ASP A 36 18.23 5.65 6.70
N VAL A 37 18.19 5.43 5.39
CA VAL A 37 17.09 4.72 4.70
C VAL A 37 17.29 3.19 4.73
N GLY A 38 18.50 2.72 5.01
CA GLY A 38 18.90 1.32 4.80
C GLY A 38 18.31 0.34 5.80
N SER A 39 18.37 0.66 7.10
CA SER A 39 17.91 -0.23 8.18
C SER A 39 16.38 -0.42 8.18
N GLN A 40 15.63 0.61 7.80
CA GLN A 40 14.16 0.62 7.82
C GLN A 40 13.53 0.02 6.56
N SER A 41 14.28 -0.08 5.46
CA SER A 41 13.79 -0.59 4.18
C SER A 41 13.29 -2.04 4.27
N THR A 42 13.96 -2.89 5.05
CA THR A 42 13.56 -4.30 5.21
C THR A 42 12.24 -4.43 5.97
N GLU A 43 12.07 -3.67 7.05
CA GLU A 43 10.84 -3.71 7.83
C GLU A 43 9.66 -3.14 7.04
N LEU A 44 9.86 -2.02 6.34
CA LEU A 44 8.84 -1.43 5.49
C LEU A 44 8.45 -2.39 4.35
N SER A 45 9.41 -3.07 3.71
CA SER A 45 9.13 -4.07 2.68
C SER A 45 8.28 -5.23 3.22
N SER A 46 8.53 -5.65 4.46
CA SER A 46 7.73 -6.67 5.14
C SER A 46 6.29 -6.20 5.36
N LEU A 47 6.10 -4.95 5.80
CA LEU A 47 4.77 -4.37 5.98
C LEU A 47 4.01 -4.19 4.66
N ILE A 48 4.69 -3.75 3.60
CA ILE A 48 4.09 -3.63 2.26
C ILE A 48 3.59 -4.99 1.78
N ARG A 49 4.36 -6.06 2.02
CA ARG A 49 3.91 -7.42 1.69
C ARG A 49 2.72 -7.87 2.53
N GLU A 50 2.65 -7.48 3.79
CA GLU A 50 1.49 -7.74 4.66
C GLU A 50 0.24 -6.98 4.19
N LEU A 51 0.38 -5.71 3.79
CA LEU A 51 -0.71 -4.95 3.15
C LEU A 51 -1.21 -5.65 1.87
N LYS A 52 -0.29 -6.14 1.04
CA LYS A 52 -0.61 -6.88 -0.18
C LYS A 52 -1.37 -8.18 0.14
N LEU A 53 -0.93 -8.96 1.12
CA LEU A 53 -1.62 -10.18 1.54
C LEU A 53 -3.05 -9.90 2.01
N ILE A 54 -3.29 -8.80 2.74
CA ILE A 54 -4.65 -8.41 3.13
C ILE A 54 -5.51 -8.12 1.88
N LEU A 55 -4.93 -7.47 0.87
CA LEU A 55 -5.65 -7.01 -0.33
C LEU A 55 -5.85 -8.08 -1.41
N TYR A 56 -5.01 -9.11 -1.45
CA TYR A 56 -5.01 -10.13 -2.51
C TYR A 56 -5.19 -11.55 -1.98
N GLY A 57 -5.12 -11.77 -0.67
CA GLY A 57 -5.09 -13.10 -0.09
C GLY A 57 -3.73 -13.76 -0.23
N ASP A 58 -3.69 -15.05 0.05
CA ASP A 58 -2.53 -15.92 -0.17
C ASP A 58 -2.91 -17.10 -1.09
N ASP A 59 -2.00 -18.05 -1.28
CA ASP A 59 -2.23 -19.21 -2.15
C ASP A 59 -3.35 -20.14 -1.65
N TYR A 60 -3.83 -19.95 -0.42
CA TYR A 60 -4.79 -20.83 0.25
C TYR A 60 -6.12 -20.14 0.57
N SER A 61 -6.17 -18.81 0.54
CA SER A 61 -7.32 -18.03 1.00
C SER A 61 -7.53 -16.75 0.21
N GLU A 62 -8.80 -16.48 -0.14
CA GLU A 62 -9.21 -15.21 -0.73
C GLU A 62 -9.17 -14.07 0.30
N PRO A 63 -8.95 -12.82 -0.13
CA PRO A 63 -8.91 -11.68 0.78
C PRO A 63 -10.29 -11.42 1.40
N SER A 64 -10.30 -11.16 2.71
CA SER A 64 -11.52 -10.78 3.43
C SER A 64 -11.99 -9.39 2.98
N THR A 65 -13.22 -9.30 2.48
CA THR A 65 -13.85 -8.02 2.09
C THR A 65 -13.84 -7.00 3.23
N GLU A 66 -14.10 -7.45 4.46
CA GLU A 66 -14.09 -6.58 5.64
C GLU A 66 -12.69 -6.07 5.96
N ALA A 67 -11.68 -6.94 5.89
CA ALA A 67 -10.29 -6.53 6.12
C ALA A 67 -9.80 -5.54 5.05
N CYS A 68 -10.18 -5.76 3.78
CA CYS A 68 -9.92 -4.83 2.68
C CYS A 68 -10.59 -3.47 2.91
N ALA A 69 -11.86 -3.45 3.31
CA ALA A 69 -12.59 -2.21 3.59
C ALA A 69 -11.94 -1.44 4.76
N GLN A 70 -11.61 -2.12 5.86
CA GLN A 70 -10.92 -1.52 7.00
C GLN A 70 -9.55 -0.96 6.61
N LEU A 71 -8.74 -1.73 5.87
CA LEU A 71 -7.43 -1.28 5.38
C LEU A 71 -7.58 -0.01 4.55
N THR A 72 -8.56 0.02 3.65
CA THR A 72 -8.85 1.14 2.76
C THR A 72 -9.14 2.41 3.55
N VAL A 73 -10.12 2.36 4.45
CA VAL A 73 -10.52 3.51 5.26
C VAL A 73 -9.31 4.08 6.02
N GLU A 74 -8.53 3.22 6.67
CA GLU A 74 -7.35 3.65 7.44
C GLU A 74 -6.24 4.24 6.58
N PHE A 75 -6.04 3.73 5.35
CA PHE A 75 -4.99 4.25 4.46
C PHE A 75 -5.26 5.69 4.04
N PHE A 76 -6.53 6.00 3.77
CA PHE A 76 -6.95 7.31 3.28
C PHE A 76 -7.16 8.33 4.41
N LYS A 77 -7.54 7.88 5.62
CA LYS A 77 -7.83 8.73 6.78
C LYS A 77 -6.70 9.70 7.15
N GLU A 78 -5.44 9.25 7.08
CA GLU A 78 -4.28 10.07 7.45
C GLU A 78 -3.32 10.33 6.28
N ASP A 79 -3.77 10.23 5.02
CA ASP A 79 -2.92 10.50 3.86
C ASP A 79 -1.71 9.53 3.77
N THR A 80 -1.91 8.28 4.18
CA THR A 80 -0.86 7.24 4.08
C THR A 80 -0.57 6.87 2.63
N LEU A 81 -1.58 6.99 1.74
CA LEU A 81 -1.42 6.77 0.30
C LEU A 81 -0.32 7.63 -0.31
N ARG A 82 -0.39 8.94 -0.09
CA ARG A 82 0.61 9.89 -0.56
C ARG A 82 1.99 9.57 -0.04
N LEU A 83 2.12 9.25 1.25
CA LEU A 83 3.42 8.91 1.82
C LEU A 83 4.06 7.71 1.14
N LEU A 84 3.28 6.65 0.88
CA LEU A 84 3.77 5.46 0.20
C LEU A 84 4.20 5.77 -1.25
N ILE A 85 3.43 6.60 -1.97
CA ILE A 85 3.74 7.04 -3.33
C ILE A 85 5.06 7.83 -3.36
N ILE A 86 5.23 8.82 -2.46
CA ILE A 86 6.46 9.62 -2.36
C ILE A 86 7.67 8.76 -1.98
N PHE A 87 7.47 7.70 -1.19
CA PHE A 87 8.54 6.82 -0.75
C PHE A 87 8.94 5.78 -1.79
N LEU A 88 8.13 5.55 -2.83
CA LEU A 88 8.36 4.54 -3.86
C LEU A 88 9.79 4.52 -4.44
N PRO A 89 10.46 5.66 -4.75
CA PRO A 89 11.82 5.65 -5.29
C PRO A 89 12.85 5.02 -4.34
N LYS A 90 12.61 5.07 -3.03
CA LYS A 90 13.51 4.58 -1.99
C LYS A 90 13.38 3.07 -1.76
N LEU A 91 12.34 2.44 -2.30
CA LEU A 91 12.11 1.00 -2.19
C LEU A 91 12.99 0.23 -3.18
N ASN A 92 13.33 -1.02 -2.82
CA ASN A 92 13.94 -1.96 -3.76
C ASN A 92 12.92 -2.42 -4.83
N LEU A 93 13.41 -3.11 -5.87
CA LEU A 93 12.59 -3.49 -7.03
C LEU A 93 11.32 -4.27 -6.66
N GLU A 94 11.43 -5.27 -5.79
CA GLU A 94 10.28 -6.09 -5.39
C GLU A 94 9.30 -5.30 -4.53
N ALA A 95 9.80 -4.51 -3.58
CA ALA A 95 8.96 -3.66 -2.74
C ALA A 95 8.24 -2.57 -3.56
N ARG A 96 8.84 -2.04 -4.64
CA ARG A 96 8.16 -1.13 -5.59
C ARG A 96 6.98 -1.81 -6.29
N LYS A 97 7.15 -3.05 -6.75
CA LYS A 97 6.08 -3.84 -7.37
C LYS A 97 4.93 -4.06 -6.40
N ASP A 98 5.23 -4.50 -5.18
CA ASP A 98 4.22 -4.75 -4.16
C ASP A 98 3.50 -3.46 -3.75
N ALA A 99 4.23 -2.36 -3.53
CA ALA A 99 3.64 -1.05 -3.22
C ALA A 99 2.72 -0.56 -4.35
N THR A 100 3.10 -0.77 -5.61
CA THR A 100 2.26 -0.44 -6.77
C THR A 100 0.96 -1.23 -6.76
N GLN A 101 1.03 -2.53 -6.47
CA GLN A 101 -0.16 -3.38 -6.40
C GLN A 101 -1.08 -3.00 -5.22
N VAL A 102 -0.50 -2.61 -4.09
CA VAL A 102 -1.23 -2.10 -2.92
C VAL A 102 -1.96 -0.81 -3.27
N VAL A 103 -1.25 0.21 -3.77
CA VAL A 103 -1.84 1.51 -4.16
C VAL A 103 -2.94 1.31 -5.21
N ALA A 104 -2.67 0.54 -6.27
CA ALA A 104 -3.65 0.26 -7.32
C ALA A 104 -4.86 -0.55 -6.85
N SER A 105 -4.71 -1.39 -5.81
CA SER A 105 -5.84 -2.13 -5.22
C SER A 105 -6.70 -1.22 -4.34
N LEU A 106 -6.06 -0.38 -3.52
CA LEU A 106 -6.73 0.62 -2.68
C LEU A 106 -7.57 1.60 -3.50
N GLN A 107 -7.07 2.02 -4.66
CA GLN A 107 -7.79 2.89 -5.58
C GLN A 107 -8.98 2.18 -6.27
N ARG A 108 -8.94 0.85 -6.40
CA ARG A 108 -9.97 0.06 -7.11
C ARG A 108 -11.02 -0.57 -6.19
N GLN A 109 -11.10 -0.15 -4.94
CA GLN A 109 -12.02 -0.77 -3.98
C GLN A 109 -13.48 -0.71 -4.47
N PRO A 110 -14.27 -1.77 -4.24
CA PRO A 110 -15.68 -1.78 -4.60
C PRO A 110 -16.48 -0.84 -3.70
N LEU A 111 -17.77 -0.67 -4.02
CA LEU A 111 -18.69 0.02 -3.14
C LEU A 111 -18.88 -0.78 -1.83
N PRO A 112 -19.04 -0.10 -0.67
CA PRO A 112 -19.13 1.36 -0.51
C PRO A 112 -17.77 2.06 -0.40
N SER A 113 -16.67 1.34 -0.14
CA SER A 113 -15.33 1.91 0.11
C SER A 113 -14.84 2.84 -1.01
N ARG A 114 -15.27 2.63 -2.26
CA ARG A 114 -14.98 3.51 -3.41
C ARG A 114 -15.34 4.99 -3.17
N PHE A 115 -16.34 5.29 -2.34
CA PHE A 115 -16.70 6.68 -2.03
C PHE A 115 -15.60 7.38 -1.23
N GLU A 116 -15.01 6.71 -0.24
CA GLU A 116 -13.91 7.24 0.56
C GLU A 116 -12.66 7.48 -0.30
N VAL A 117 -12.36 6.57 -1.23
CA VAL A 117 -11.29 6.73 -2.21
C VAL A 117 -11.53 7.98 -3.07
N SER A 118 -12.76 8.14 -3.59
CA SER A 118 -13.10 9.26 -4.47
C SER A 118 -12.99 10.60 -3.74
N ARG A 119 -13.49 10.67 -2.50
CA ARG A 119 -13.40 11.86 -1.64
C ARG A 119 -11.97 12.23 -1.33
N TYR A 120 -11.15 11.25 -1.00
CA TYR A 120 -9.73 11.49 -0.77
C TYR A 120 -9.04 12.05 -2.02
N LEU A 121 -9.27 11.45 -3.20
CA LEU A 121 -8.66 11.92 -4.44
C LEU A 121 -9.11 13.34 -4.82
N GLU A 122 -10.40 13.66 -4.64
CA GLU A 122 -10.93 15.01 -4.84
C GLU A 122 -10.25 16.05 -3.96
N ALA A 123 -9.97 15.70 -2.69
CA ALA A 123 -9.28 16.58 -1.75
C ALA A 123 -7.75 16.65 -1.96
N ASN A 124 -7.19 15.80 -2.81
CA ASN A 124 -5.74 15.60 -2.99
C ASN A 124 -5.35 15.54 -4.48
N LEU A 125 -5.91 16.40 -5.32
CA LEU A 125 -5.66 16.37 -6.77
C LEU A 125 -4.19 16.64 -7.16
N ASP A 126 -3.43 17.31 -6.30
CA ASP A 126 -1.99 17.50 -6.46
C ASP A 126 -1.20 16.16 -6.44
N LEU A 127 -1.82 15.07 -5.98
CA LEU A 127 -1.27 13.73 -6.10
C LEU A 127 -1.06 13.32 -7.56
N LEU A 128 -1.87 13.85 -8.49
CA LEU A 128 -1.72 13.58 -9.92
C LEU A 128 -0.41 14.18 -10.44
N ASP A 129 -0.05 15.38 -9.99
CA ASP A 129 1.20 16.03 -10.38
C ASP A 129 2.41 15.21 -9.93
N ILE A 130 2.35 14.65 -8.71
CA ILE A 130 3.40 13.74 -8.19
C ILE A 130 3.52 12.48 -9.07
N LEU A 131 2.39 11.88 -9.46
CA LEU A 131 2.38 10.70 -10.32
C LEU A 131 2.90 11.02 -11.73
N ILE A 132 2.57 12.19 -12.27
CA ILE A 132 3.03 12.65 -13.59
C ILE A 132 4.53 12.94 -13.57
N SER A 133 5.04 13.68 -12.56
CA SER A 133 6.48 13.95 -12.44
C SER A 133 7.31 12.67 -12.31
N GLY A 134 6.71 11.61 -11.78
CA GLY A 134 7.33 10.29 -11.69
C GLY A 134 7.71 9.65 -13.03
N TYR A 135 7.17 10.13 -14.16
CA TYR A 135 7.55 9.67 -15.50
C TYR A 135 8.96 10.10 -15.92
N GLU A 136 9.56 11.09 -15.22
CA GLU A 136 10.92 11.53 -15.48
C GLU A 136 11.97 10.45 -15.14
N ASP A 137 11.65 9.51 -14.24
CA ASP A 137 12.48 8.35 -13.96
C ASP A 137 11.98 7.12 -14.74
N PRO A 138 12.72 6.64 -15.77
CA PRO A 138 12.31 5.47 -16.55
C PRO A 138 12.12 4.20 -15.74
N GLN A 139 12.80 4.05 -14.60
CA GLN A 139 12.66 2.88 -13.72
C GLN A 139 11.35 2.92 -12.91
N LEU A 140 10.76 4.09 -12.73
CA LEU A 140 9.56 4.30 -11.94
C LEU A 140 8.32 4.63 -12.79
N ALA A 141 8.50 5.09 -14.02
CA ALA A 141 7.43 5.53 -14.92
C ALA A 141 6.30 4.49 -15.04
N LEU A 142 6.63 3.19 -15.16
CA LEU A 142 5.63 2.13 -15.23
C LEU A 142 4.81 1.99 -13.94
N HIS A 143 5.44 2.19 -12.79
CA HIS A 143 4.77 2.12 -11.48
C HIS A 143 3.81 3.29 -11.30
N TYR A 144 4.29 4.52 -11.53
CA TYR A 144 3.46 5.70 -11.41
C TYR A 144 2.35 5.75 -12.46
N GLY A 145 2.62 5.35 -13.69
CA GLY A 145 1.60 5.24 -14.73
C GLY A 145 0.51 4.24 -14.39
N ARG A 146 0.86 3.13 -13.73
CA ARG A 146 -0.15 2.17 -13.23
C ARG A 146 -1.05 2.81 -12.18
N MET A 147 -0.49 3.53 -11.21
CA MET A 147 -1.26 4.20 -10.16
C MET A 147 -2.14 5.33 -10.73
N LEU A 148 -1.59 6.15 -11.63
CA LEU A 148 -2.31 7.25 -12.28
C LEU A 148 -3.52 6.73 -13.06
N LYS A 149 -3.35 5.63 -13.80
CA LYS A 149 -4.45 4.99 -14.53
C LYS A 149 -5.61 4.59 -13.62
N GLU A 150 -5.34 4.14 -12.38
CA GLU A 150 -6.40 3.80 -11.45
C GLU A 150 -7.07 5.05 -10.85
N CYS A 151 -6.32 6.13 -10.57
CA CYS A 151 -6.91 7.43 -10.19
C CYS A 151 -7.92 7.92 -11.22
N LEU A 152 -7.58 7.86 -12.52
CA LEU A 152 -8.42 8.30 -13.63
C LEU A 152 -9.74 7.53 -13.79
N ARG A 153 -9.94 6.42 -13.06
CA ARG A 153 -11.22 5.68 -13.03
C ARG A 153 -12.28 6.35 -12.16
N HIS A 154 -11.89 7.36 -11.39
CA HIS A 154 -12.81 8.16 -10.59
C HIS A 154 -13.23 9.36 -11.42
N GLN A 155 -14.54 9.51 -11.67
CA GLN A 155 -15.07 10.61 -12.49
C GLN A 155 -14.62 11.99 -11.98
N ILE A 156 -14.39 12.15 -10.68
CA ILE A 156 -13.92 13.40 -10.09
C ILE A 156 -12.49 13.78 -10.51
N VAL A 157 -11.66 12.77 -10.81
CA VAL A 157 -10.27 12.94 -11.25
C VAL A 157 -10.17 13.11 -12.77
N ALA A 158 -11.14 12.56 -13.52
CA ALA A 158 -11.16 12.60 -14.99
C ALA A 158 -11.85 13.87 -15.57
N ARG A 159 -12.06 14.91 -14.76
CA ARG A 159 -12.62 16.21 -15.16
C ARG A 159 -11.49 17.18 -15.45
#